data_AF-A0AA38WIE0-F1
#
_entry.id   AF-A0AA38WIE0-F1
#
_cell.length_a   1.000
_cell.length_b   1.000
_cell.length_c   1.000
_cell.angle_alpha   90.00
_cell.angle_beta   90.00
_cell.angle_gamma   90.00
#
_symmetry.space_group_name_H-M   'P 1'
#
loop_
_entity.id
_entity.type
_entity.pdbx_description
1 polymer ?
#
loop_
_entity_poly.entity_id
_entity_poly.type
_entity_poly.pdbx_seq_one_letter_code
_entity_poly.pdbx_strand_id
1 'polypeptide(L)'
;MDENNITLIDNLDIQKNDFTVKVRIIRLWSQPLFKDPEQLYSIEMILMDEEGSKIHSNVLQKWIPKFKNLLHEGAAIFIKNPTIARHVSKYKLIDNTKKLSLYYKTSVTKCLDFSGSLYGCNISFLCTGIKDQEHEVVDFSECPSLRSLTIKNCSGFGNSNMAIVGKLCPHLHKLDLRGLCGITDSGLLELLTNGTPRLVKINLSDCVNLTDKVVVDLVKIHGGSLEVLNLDRCRKIGDESLSANPDNCFLLKDLDVSKCEITNLGVSCLSRGRQTGLLRYLRPHWAQTNPRQFWAEAPDC
;
A
#
# COMPACT_ATOMS: atom_id res chain seq x y z
N MET A 1 -34.28 -13.66 -4.05
CA MET A 1 -33.18 -14.41 -4.67
C MET A 1 -32.43 -15.03 -3.52
N ASP A 2 -32.17 -16.34 -3.52
CA ASP A 2 -31.56 -17.02 -2.37
C ASP A 2 -30.17 -16.43 -2.05
N GLU A 3 -30.09 -15.75 -0.91
CA GLU A 3 -28.88 -15.10 -0.35
C GLU A 3 -27.84 -16.12 0.16
N ASN A 4 -28.14 -17.42 0.11
CA ASN A 4 -27.46 -18.44 0.89
C ASN A 4 -26.14 -19.00 0.31
N ASN A 5 -25.55 -18.43 -0.74
CA ASN A 5 -24.26 -18.93 -1.25
C ASN A 5 -23.39 -17.86 -1.93
N ILE A 6 -23.10 -16.77 -1.23
CA ILE A 6 -22.12 -15.75 -1.67
C ILE A 6 -20.72 -16.28 -1.41
N THR A 7 -19.87 -16.28 -2.44
CA THR A 7 -18.45 -16.66 -2.36
C THR A 7 -17.58 -15.41 -2.45
N LEU A 8 -16.64 -15.27 -1.52
CA LEU A 8 -15.62 -14.21 -1.56
C LEU A 8 -14.61 -14.45 -2.68
N ILE A 9 -13.97 -13.40 -3.19
CA ILE A 9 -13.07 -13.47 -4.34
C ILE A 9 -11.89 -14.42 -4.10
N ASP A 10 -11.31 -14.40 -2.91
CA ASP A 10 -10.15 -15.24 -2.58
C ASP A 10 -10.51 -16.74 -2.51
N ASN A 11 -11.76 -17.04 -2.15
CA ASN A 11 -12.30 -18.39 -2.02
C ASN A 11 -12.81 -18.98 -3.34
N LEU A 12 -12.68 -18.25 -4.46
CA LEU A 12 -13.08 -18.73 -5.78
C LEU A 12 -12.20 -19.91 -6.24
N ASP A 13 -12.82 -21.01 -6.62
CA ASP A 13 -12.15 -22.20 -7.15
C ASP A 13 -12.41 -22.37 -8.64
N ILE A 14 -11.35 -22.55 -9.44
CA ILE A 14 -11.45 -22.72 -10.90
C ILE A 14 -12.18 -24.03 -11.26
N GLN A 15 -12.21 -25.02 -10.36
CA GLN A 15 -12.86 -26.31 -10.62
C GLN A 15 -14.37 -26.33 -10.35
N LYS A 16 -14.91 -25.31 -9.69
CA LYS A 16 -16.34 -25.19 -9.40
C LYS A 16 -16.99 -24.20 -10.37
N ASN A 17 -18.29 -24.38 -10.61
CA ASN A 17 -19.03 -23.60 -11.62
C ASN A 17 -20.28 -22.90 -11.06
N ASP A 18 -20.57 -23.00 -9.76
CA ASP A 18 -21.82 -22.56 -9.12
C ASP A 18 -21.66 -21.37 -8.16
N PHE A 19 -20.80 -20.42 -8.49
CA PHE A 19 -20.57 -19.28 -7.61
C PHE A 19 -21.54 -18.14 -7.82
N THR A 20 -21.87 -17.47 -6.72
CA THR A 20 -22.39 -16.12 -6.72
C THR A 20 -21.41 -15.22 -6.00
N VAL A 21 -20.94 -14.15 -6.64
CA VAL A 21 -20.08 -13.15 -5.99
C VAL A 21 -20.86 -11.85 -5.83
N LYS A 22 -20.74 -11.22 -4.66
CA LYS A 22 -21.25 -9.90 -4.35
C LYS A 22 -20.09 -8.92 -4.45
N VAL A 23 -20.12 -8.02 -5.43
CA VAL A 23 -18.96 -7.18 -5.77
C VAL A 23 -19.38 -5.76 -6.17
N ARG A 24 -18.45 -4.82 -6.01
CA ARG A 24 -18.51 -3.49 -6.61
C ARG A 24 -17.54 -3.38 -7.79
N ILE A 25 -17.99 -2.73 -8.86
CA ILE A 25 -17.14 -2.37 -10.00
C ILE A 25 -16.34 -1.13 -9.61
N ILE A 26 -15.05 -1.27 -9.37
CA ILE A 26 -14.19 -0.15 -8.96
C ILE A 26 -13.45 0.51 -10.13
N ARG A 27 -13.37 -0.17 -11.28
CA ARG A 27 -12.79 0.37 -12.51
C ARG A 27 -13.39 -0.35 -13.71
N LEU A 28 -13.65 0.37 -14.80
CA LEU A 28 -14.20 -0.19 -16.04
C LEU A 28 -13.60 0.55 -17.24
N TRP A 29 -13.16 -0.18 -18.25
CA TRP A 29 -12.66 0.42 -19.49
C TRP A 29 -12.93 -0.45 -20.70
N SER A 30 -13.01 0.20 -21.86
CA SER A 30 -13.12 -0.45 -23.15
C SER A 30 -11.73 -0.87 -23.65
N GLN A 31 -11.58 -2.14 -24.01
CA GLN A 31 -10.41 -2.66 -24.69
C GLN A 31 -10.71 -2.75 -26.20
N PRO A 32 -9.96 -2.02 -27.05
CA PRO A 32 -10.13 -2.11 -28.50
C PRO A 32 -9.53 -3.40 -29.08
N LEU A 33 -9.91 -3.75 -30.30
CA LEU A 33 -9.35 -4.85 -31.05
C LEU A 33 -7.89 -4.54 -31.42
N PHE A 34 -7.02 -5.55 -31.33
CA PHE A 34 -5.59 -5.34 -31.62
C PHE A 34 -5.32 -4.86 -33.06
N LYS A 35 -6.17 -5.29 -34.01
CA LYS A 35 -6.04 -4.94 -35.44
C LYS A 35 -6.81 -3.68 -35.82
N ASP A 36 -7.73 -3.23 -34.98
CA ASP A 36 -8.63 -2.12 -35.26
C ASP A 36 -8.94 -1.36 -33.95
N PRO A 37 -8.27 -0.21 -33.72
CA PRO A 37 -8.46 0.60 -32.53
C PRO A 37 -9.87 1.19 -32.37
N GLU A 38 -10.64 1.32 -33.45
CA GLU A 38 -12.00 1.87 -33.42
C GLU A 38 -13.03 0.81 -33.01
N GLN A 39 -12.69 -0.47 -33.13
CA GLN A 39 -13.59 -1.57 -32.82
C GLN A 39 -13.40 -2.08 -31.39
N LEU A 40 -14.48 -2.11 -30.62
CA LEU A 40 -14.50 -2.64 -29.24
C LEU A 40 -14.32 -4.17 -29.21
N TYR A 41 -13.31 -4.67 -28.51
CA TYR A 41 -13.07 -6.11 -28.32
C TYR A 41 -13.72 -6.65 -27.04
N SER A 42 -13.50 -5.98 -25.92
CA SER A 42 -14.07 -6.33 -24.62
C SER A 42 -14.25 -5.09 -23.76
N ILE A 43 -15.15 -5.18 -22.79
CA ILE A 43 -15.08 -4.31 -21.61
C ILE A 43 -14.30 -5.09 -20.56
N GLU A 44 -13.25 -4.47 -20.06
CA GLU A 44 -12.45 -4.96 -18.95
C GLU A 44 -12.83 -4.17 -17.70
N MET A 45 -12.76 -4.83 -16.55
CA MET A 45 -13.18 -4.24 -15.29
C MET A 45 -12.42 -4.83 -14.11
N ILE A 46 -12.34 -4.06 -13.04
CA ILE A 46 -11.88 -4.52 -11.74
C ILE A 46 -13.09 -4.64 -10.82
N LEU A 47 -13.25 -5.82 -10.25
CA LEU A 47 -14.27 -6.12 -9.25
C LEU A 47 -13.63 -6.20 -7.86
N MET A 48 -14.36 -5.77 -6.86
CA MET A 48 -13.95 -5.87 -5.45
C MET A 48 -15.10 -6.40 -4.60
N ASP A 49 -14.83 -7.37 -3.72
CA ASP A 49 -15.82 -7.86 -2.76
C ASP A 49 -15.90 -6.99 -1.51
N GLU A 50 -16.74 -7.38 -0.54
CA GLU A 50 -16.96 -6.61 0.68
C GLU A 50 -15.76 -6.63 1.64
N GLU A 51 -14.88 -7.63 1.52
CA GLU A 51 -13.62 -7.71 2.29
C GLU A 51 -12.48 -6.91 1.62
N GLY A 52 -12.69 -6.42 0.40
CA GLY A 52 -11.74 -5.58 -0.33
C GLY A 52 -10.80 -6.36 -1.26
N SER A 53 -10.98 -7.67 -1.38
CA SER A 53 -10.26 -8.53 -2.32
C SER A 53 -10.68 -8.21 -3.74
N LYS A 54 -9.72 -8.18 -4.66
CA LYS A 54 -9.93 -7.67 -6.02
C LYS A 54 -9.65 -8.74 -7.07
N ILE A 55 -10.41 -8.71 -8.15
CA ILE A 55 -10.23 -9.61 -9.29
C ILE A 55 -10.42 -8.88 -10.62
N HIS A 56 -9.59 -9.22 -11.59
CA HIS A 56 -9.80 -8.80 -12.98
C HIS A 56 -11.03 -9.50 -13.55
N SER A 57 -11.83 -8.76 -14.30
CA SER A 57 -12.95 -9.33 -15.02
C SER A 57 -13.15 -8.73 -16.40
N ASN A 58 -13.84 -9.46 -17.27
CA ASN A 58 -14.18 -8.96 -18.58
C ASN A 58 -15.51 -9.49 -19.14
N VAL A 59 -15.98 -8.79 -20.17
CA VAL A 59 -17.08 -9.20 -21.03
C VAL A 59 -16.67 -8.96 -22.48
N LEU A 60 -16.74 -10.00 -23.32
CA LEU A 60 -16.46 -9.89 -24.75
C LEU A 60 -17.55 -9.11 -25.47
N GLN A 61 -17.20 -8.40 -26.54
CA GLN A 61 -18.10 -7.55 -27.33
C GLN A 61 -19.50 -8.17 -27.58
N LYS A 62 -19.54 -9.44 -28.01
CA LYS A 62 -20.77 -10.18 -28.29
C LYS A 62 -21.75 -10.28 -27.12
N TRP A 63 -21.29 -10.18 -25.88
CA TRP A 63 -22.11 -10.29 -24.67
C TRP A 63 -22.38 -8.94 -23.99
N ILE A 64 -21.72 -7.86 -24.41
CA ILE A 64 -21.92 -6.52 -23.84
C ILE A 64 -23.39 -6.08 -23.82
N PRO A 65 -24.19 -6.27 -24.90
CA PRO A 65 -25.58 -5.82 -24.91
C PRO A 65 -26.44 -6.38 -23.77
N LYS A 66 -26.11 -7.58 -23.27
CA LYS A 66 -26.81 -8.23 -22.14
C LYS A 66 -26.60 -7.50 -20.81
N PHE A 67 -25.43 -6.89 -20.62
CA PHE A 67 -25.00 -6.36 -19.32
C PHE A 67 -24.84 -4.85 -19.29
N LYS A 68 -24.92 -4.16 -20.45
CA LYS A 68 -24.60 -2.73 -20.61
C LYS A 68 -25.26 -1.79 -19.59
N ASN A 69 -26.49 -2.08 -19.15
CA ASN A 69 -27.23 -1.21 -18.22
C ASN A 69 -26.88 -1.46 -16.74
N LEU A 70 -26.12 -2.52 -16.46
CA LEU A 70 -25.75 -2.96 -15.12
C LEU A 70 -24.27 -2.72 -14.82
N LEU A 71 -23.44 -2.60 -15.86
CA LEU A 71 -22.00 -2.41 -15.74
C LEU A 71 -21.63 -0.93 -15.90
N HIS A 72 -21.36 -0.26 -14.79
CA HIS A 72 -20.77 1.08 -14.73
C HIS A 72 -19.90 1.17 -13.47
N GLU A 73 -18.92 2.07 -13.47
CA GLU A 73 -18.08 2.29 -12.30
C GLU A 73 -18.93 2.68 -11.08
N GLY A 74 -18.60 2.13 -9.91
CA GLY A 74 -19.33 2.29 -8.65
C GLY A 74 -20.51 1.33 -8.45
N ALA A 75 -20.99 0.65 -9.50
CA ALA A 75 -22.13 -0.26 -9.41
C ALA A 75 -21.82 -1.44 -8.46
N ALA A 76 -22.69 -1.66 -7.48
CA ALA A 76 -22.72 -2.88 -6.68
C ALA A 76 -23.64 -3.91 -7.34
N ILE A 77 -23.13 -5.11 -7.57
CA ILE A 77 -23.79 -6.16 -8.33
C ILE A 77 -23.55 -7.55 -7.73
N PHE A 78 -24.54 -8.43 -7.92
CA PHE A 78 -24.35 -9.87 -7.79
C PHE A 78 -24.04 -10.45 -9.16
N ILE A 79 -22.99 -11.26 -9.25
CA ILE A 79 -22.61 -11.99 -10.46
C ILE A 79 -22.75 -13.49 -10.16
N LYS A 80 -23.65 -14.16 -10.86
CA LYS A 80 -23.92 -15.60 -10.70
C LYS A 80 -23.47 -16.38 -11.92
N ASN A 81 -22.80 -17.51 -11.69
CA ASN A 81 -22.24 -18.41 -12.70
C ASN A 81 -21.29 -17.70 -13.70
N PRO A 82 -20.27 -16.95 -13.24
CA PRO A 82 -19.22 -16.49 -14.13
C PRO A 82 -18.27 -17.64 -14.50
N THR A 83 -17.52 -17.46 -15.59
CA THR A 83 -16.37 -18.34 -15.88
C THR A 83 -15.15 -17.82 -15.14
N ILE A 84 -14.33 -18.70 -14.56
CA ILE A 84 -13.08 -18.32 -13.90
C ILE A 84 -11.95 -19.06 -14.60
N ALA A 85 -10.87 -18.34 -14.91
CA ALA A 85 -9.69 -18.90 -15.52
C ALA A 85 -8.42 -18.28 -14.94
N ARG A 86 -7.27 -18.91 -15.16
CA ARG A 86 -5.98 -18.35 -14.76
C ARG A 86 -5.69 -17.09 -15.59
N HIS A 87 -5.34 -16.01 -14.93
CA HIS A 87 -4.97 -14.74 -15.55
C HIS A 87 -3.52 -14.82 -16.07
N VAL A 88 -3.39 -15.10 -17.36
CA VAL A 88 -2.11 -15.27 -18.08
C VAL A 88 -1.57 -13.97 -18.71
N SER A 89 -2.21 -12.83 -18.45
CA SER A 89 -1.77 -11.53 -18.96
C SER A 89 -0.39 -11.15 -18.40
N LYS A 90 0.47 -10.62 -19.27
CA LYS A 90 1.76 -10.02 -18.88
C LYS A 90 1.60 -8.71 -18.09
N TYR A 91 0.48 -8.02 -18.27
CA TYR A 91 0.15 -6.77 -17.58
C TYR A 91 -0.99 -7.02 -16.60
N LYS A 92 -0.68 -7.06 -15.31
CA LYS A 92 -1.64 -7.21 -14.23
C LYS A 92 -1.74 -5.89 -13.49
N LEU A 93 -2.94 -5.30 -13.46
CA LEU A 93 -3.20 -4.13 -12.61
C LEU A 93 -3.32 -4.54 -11.13
N ILE A 94 -3.55 -5.84 -10.88
CA ILE A 94 -3.82 -6.42 -9.56
C ILE A 94 -3.11 -7.75 -9.45
N ASP A 95 -2.52 -8.02 -8.28
CA ASP A 95 -1.84 -9.26 -7.98
C ASP A 95 -2.83 -10.39 -7.65
N ASN A 96 -3.72 -10.71 -8.59
CA ASN A 96 -4.60 -11.87 -8.56
C ASN A 96 -4.29 -12.77 -9.76
N THR A 97 -4.15 -14.06 -9.50
CA THR A 97 -3.82 -15.07 -10.52
C THR A 97 -5.04 -15.60 -11.27
N LYS A 98 -6.25 -15.20 -10.87
CA LYS A 98 -7.53 -15.59 -11.46
C LYS A 98 -8.16 -14.41 -12.22
N LYS A 99 -8.94 -14.70 -13.26
CA LYS A 99 -9.75 -13.75 -14.02
C LYS A 99 -11.18 -14.28 -14.15
N LEU A 100 -12.14 -13.40 -13.93
CA LEU A 100 -13.58 -13.68 -14.01
C LEU A 100 -14.13 -13.20 -15.36
N SER A 101 -14.81 -14.04 -16.12
CA SER A 101 -15.40 -13.68 -17.42
C SER A 101 -16.91 -13.82 -17.41
N LEU A 102 -17.60 -12.75 -17.82
CA LEU A 102 -19.04 -12.75 -18.03
C LEU A 102 -19.36 -13.31 -19.42
N TYR A 103 -20.30 -14.26 -19.49
CA TYR A 103 -20.74 -14.87 -20.74
C TYR A 103 -22.25 -15.16 -20.73
N TYR A 104 -22.76 -15.84 -21.77
CA TYR A 104 -24.21 -15.99 -21.95
C TYR A 104 -24.95 -16.67 -20.79
N LYS A 105 -24.33 -17.59 -20.03
CA LYS A 105 -24.97 -18.19 -18.84
C LYS A 105 -24.83 -17.36 -17.56
N THR A 106 -24.00 -16.32 -17.57
CA THR A 106 -23.79 -15.47 -16.40
C THR A 106 -24.99 -14.54 -16.21
N SER A 107 -25.44 -14.42 -14.97
CA SER A 107 -26.50 -13.50 -14.56
C SER A 107 -25.91 -12.38 -13.70
N VAL A 108 -26.26 -11.14 -14.01
CA VAL A 108 -25.86 -9.96 -13.24
C VAL A 108 -27.11 -9.27 -12.73
N THR A 109 -27.14 -8.91 -11.45
CA THR A 109 -28.26 -8.19 -10.82
C THR A 109 -27.72 -7.10 -9.91
N LYS A 110 -28.48 -6.02 -9.69
CA LYS A 110 -28.07 -4.93 -8.81
C LYS A 110 -28.08 -5.41 -7.35
N CYS A 111 -27.10 -4.96 -6.57
CA CYS A 111 -27.03 -5.10 -5.13
C CYS A 111 -27.26 -3.72 -4.50
N LEU A 112 -28.20 -3.62 -3.57
CA LEU A 112 -28.55 -2.35 -2.90
C LEU A 112 -27.88 -2.21 -1.53
N ASP A 113 -27.37 -3.31 -0.99
CA ASP A 113 -26.93 -3.51 0.40
C ASP A 113 -25.44 -3.87 0.48
N PHE A 114 -24.60 -3.25 -0.35
CA PHE A 114 -23.15 -3.55 -0.38
C PHE A 114 -22.40 -2.82 0.74
N SER A 115 -21.81 -3.57 1.66
CA SER A 115 -21.11 -3.05 2.85
C SER A 115 -19.62 -2.78 2.65
N GLY A 116 -19.06 -3.06 1.47
CA GLY A 116 -17.65 -2.80 1.15
C GLY A 116 -17.34 -1.36 0.69
N SER A 117 -16.06 -1.03 0.57
CA SER A 117 -15.55 0.30 0.17
C SER A 117 -16.09 0.76 -1.20
N LEU A 118 -16.35 2.07 -1.38
CA LEU A 118 -16.91 2.64 -2.61
C LEU A 118 -15.91 2.68 -3.78
N TYR A 119 -14.64 2.95 -3.49
CA TYR A 119 -13.62 3.20 -4.52
C TYR A 119 -12.47 2.19 -4.51
N GLY A 120 -12.50 1.22 -3.58
CA GLY A 120 -11.41 0.24 -3.42
C GLY A 120 -10.03 0.86 -3.19
N CYS A 121 -10.01 2.09 -2.66
CA CYS A 121 -8.88 3.00 -2.46
C CYS A 121 -7.92 3.04 -3.65
N ASN A 122 -8.30 3.80 -4.67
CA ASN A 122 -7.46 4.07 -5.82
C ASN A 122 -6.49 5.24 -5.54
N ILE A 123 -5.32 4.91 -5.00
CA ILE A 123 -4.17 5.81 -4.84
C ILE A 123 -3.37 5.98 -6.15
N SER A 124 -3.80 5.39 -7.28
CA SER A 124 -3.00 5.38 -8.51
C SER A 124 -2.74 6.78 -9.06
N PHE A 125 -3.63 7.75 -8.79
CA PHE A 125 -3.45 9.14 -9.21
C PHE A 125 -2.21 9.78 -8.56
N LEU A 126 -1.82 9.33 -7.36
CA LEU A 126 -0.60 9.79 -6.68
C LEU A 126 0.67 9.29 -7.37
N CYS A 127 0.57 8.31 -8.26
CA CYS A 127 1.70 7.70 -8.98
C CYS A 127 1.75 8.07 -10.47
N THR A 128 0.68 8.63 -11.04
CA THR A 128 0.59 8.95 -12.48
C THR A 128 1.01 10.39 -12.76
N GLY A 129 2.28 10.65 -13.00
CA GLY A 129 2.77 11.79 -13.80
C GLY A 129 2.38 13.22 -13.38
N ILE A 130 1.65 13.40 -12.28
CA ILE A 130 1.27 14.69 -11.74
C ILE A 130 2.46 15.19 -10.92
N LYS A 131 2.99 16.36 -11.28
CA LYS A 131 3.87 17.13 -10.40
C LYS A 131 3.06 17.46 -9.14
N ASP A 132 3.66 17.46 -7.97
CA ASP A 132 3.06 17.88 -6.68
C ASP A 132 2.39 19.27 -6.86
N GLN A 133 1.13 19.28 -7.29
CA GLN A 133 0.33 20.48 -7.51
C GLN A 133 -0.68 20.55 -6.38
N GLU A 134 -0.89 21.76 -5.88
CA GLU A 134 -1.96 22.09 -4.95
C GLU A 134 -3.30 21.88 -5.65
N HIS A 135 -3.77 20.64 -5.69
CA HIS A 135 -5.10 20.34 -6.17
C HIS A 135 -6.12 20.85 -5.16
N GLU A 136 -7.08 21.64 -5.63
CA GLU A 136 -8.31 21.96 -4.91
C GLU A 136 -8.94 20.69 -4.34
N VAL A 137 -9.50 20.82 -3.14
CA VAL A 137 -10.03 19.76 -2.27
C VAL A 137 -10.92 18.81 -3.07
N VAL A 138 -10.36 17.70 -3.53
CA VAL A 138 -11.14 16.58 -4.02
C VAL A 138 -11.71 15.88 -2.78
N ASP A 139 -13.03 15.86 -2.67
CA ASP A 139 -13.75 15.21 -1.58
C ASP A 139 -13.58 13.69 -1.72
N PHE A 140 -12.48 13.19 -1.16
CA PHE A 140 -12.18 11.77 -1.14
C PHE A 140 -12.75 11.17 0.15
N SER A 141 -13.52 10.10 0.01
CA SER A 141 -13.96 9.32 1.17
C SER A 141 -12.76 8.65 1.85
N GLU A 142 -12.69 8.72 3.19
CA GLU A 142 -11.69 8.00 3.97
C GLU A 142 -11.65 6.49 3.64
N CYS A 143 -10.47 5.90 3.83
CA CYS A 143 -10.12 4.51 3.66
C CYS A 143 -9.87 3.85 5.03
N PRO A 144 -10.89 3.71 5.90
CA PRO A 144 -10.72 3.28 7.28
C PRO A 144 -10.22 1.84 7.41
N SER A 145 -10.38 1.00 6.38
CA SER A 145 -9.90 -0.40 6.40
C SER A 145 -8.44 -0.55 5.97
N LEU A 146 -7.82 0.48 5.37
CA LEU A 146 -6.46 0.35 4.87
C LEU A 146 -5.46 0.29 6.03
N ARG A 147 -4.67 -0.78 6.09
CA ARG A 147 -3.66 -1.01 7.13
C ARG A 147 -2.23 -0.94 6.59
N SER A 148 -2.05 -1.14 5.29
CA SER A 148 -0.74 -1.18 4.63
C SER A 148 -0.79 -0.38 3.34
N LEU A 149 0.17 0.53 3.17
CA LEU A 149 0.32 1.35 1.99
C LEU A 149 1.74 1.23 1.41
N THR A 150 1.85 1.22 0.09
CA THR A 150 3.13 1.13 -0.60
C THR A 150 3.15 2.06 -1.81
N ILE A 151 4.11 2.98 -1.84
CA ILE A 151 4.36 3.94 -2.92
C ILE A 151 5.89 4.00 -3.10
N LYS A 152 6.39 3.69 -4.29
CA LYS A 152 7.83 3.46 -4.50
C LYS A 152 8.34 4.17 -5.75
N ASN A 153 9.48 4.84 -5.65
CA ASN A 153 10.18 5.44 -6.79
C ASN A 153 9.30 6.40 -7.62
N CYS A 154 8.36 7.08 -6.96
CA CYS A 154 7.46 8.04 -7.60
C CYS A 154 8.03 9.46 -7.44
N SER A 155 8.79 9.93 -8.43
CA SER A 155 9.44 11.25 -8.39
C SER A 155 8.47 12.44 -8.35
N GLY A 156 7.22 12.24 -8.80
CA GLY A 156 6.14 13.23 -8.70
C GLY A 156 5.44 13.27 -7.34
N PHE A 157 5.69 12.29 -6.47
CA PHE A 157 5.06 12.22 -5.16
C PHE A 157 5.83 13.08 -4.15
N GLY A 158 5.22 14.19 -3.73
CA GLY A 158 5.79 15.08 -2.73
C GLY A 158 4.89 15.27 -1.50
N ASN A 159 5.06 16.39 -0.82
CA ASN A 159 4.42 16.66 0.46
C ASN A 159 2.91 16.82 0.33
N SER A 160 2.42 17.45 -0.75
CA SER A 160 0.98 17.67 -0.93
C SER A 160 0.24 16.35 -1.13
N ASN A 161 0.83 15.43 -1.90
CA ASN A 161 0.33 14.06 -2.02
C ASN A 161 0.36 13.30 -0.70
N MET A 162 1.35 13.55 0.15
CA MET A 162 1.48 12.91 1.45
C MET A 162 0.41 13.37 2.45
N ALA A 163 0.09 14.66 2.46
CA ALA A 163 -1.02 15.22 3.23
C ALA A 163 -2.36 14.54 2.88
N ILE A 164 -2.59 14.31 1.59
CA ILE A 164 -3.78 13.60 1.09
C ILE A 164 -3.81 12.16 1.63
N VAL A 165 -2.68 11.44 1.61
CA VAL A 165 -2.60 10.09 2.20
C VAL A 165 -2.94 10.12 3.69
N GLY A 166 -2.44 11.10 4.43
CA GLY A 166 -2.74 11.27 5.85
C GLY A 166 -4.23 11.39 6.11
N LYS A 167 -4.93 12.23 5.34
CA LYS A 167 -6.39 12.39 5.44
C LYS A 167 -7.15 11.15 5.01
N LEU A 168 -6.69 10.49 3.94
CA LEU A 168 -7.40 9.37 3.34
C LEU A 168 -7.29 8.09 4.13
N CYS A 169 -6.17 7.83 4.81
CA CYS A 169 -5.87 6.50 5.29
C CYS A 169 -5.64 6.48 6.81
N PRO A 170 -6.64 6.82 7.64
CA PRO A 170 -6.47 7.15 9.07
C PRO A 170 -6.06 5.99 9.97
N HIS A 171 -5.91 4.78 9.45
CA HIS A 171 -5.63 3.56 10.23
C HIS A 171 -4.44 2.77 9.69
N LEU A 172 -3.49 3.44 9.05
CA LEU A 172 -2.29 2.80 8.55
C LEU A 172 -1.39 2.29 9.68
N HIS A 173 -0.87 1.07 9.49
CA HIS A 173 0.08 0.39 10.38
C HIS A 173 1.41 0.07 9.67
N LYS A 174 1.38 -0.09 8.35
CA LYS A 174 2.54 -0.40 7.53
C LYS A 174 2.65 0.59 6.37
N LEU A 175 3.84 1.14 6.18
CA LEU A 175 4.08 2.17 5.19
C LEU A 175 5.42 1.93 4.50
N ASP A 176 5.41 1.80 3.16
CA ASP A 176 6.61 1.68 2.34
C ASP A 176 6.62 2.83 1.33
N LEU A 177 7.47 3.83 1.57
CA LEU A 177 7.60 5.07 0.80
C LEU A 177 9.00 5.18 0.19
N ARG A 178 9.63 4.07 -0.18
CA ARG A 178 11.03 4.09 -0.64
C ARG A 178 11.22 4.89 -1.93
N GLY A 179 12.37 5.57 -2.02
CA GLY A 179 12.79 6.28 -3.23
C GLY A 179 11.88 7.45 -3.62
N LEU A 180 11.13 8.00 -2.66
CA LEU A 180 10.36 9.22 -2.86
C LEU A 180 11.27 10.42 -2.60
N CYS A 181 11.79 11.02 -3.67
CA CYS A 181 12.72 12.15 -3.55
C CYS A 181 12.00 13.49 -3.32
N GLY A 182 10.69 13.57 -3.62
CA GLY A 182 9.88 14.79 -3.51
C GLY A 182 9.42 15.11 -2.09
N ILE A 183 9.69 14.24 -1.12
CA ILE A 183 9.16 14.34 0.24
C ILE A 183 10.21 14.94 1.19
N THR A 184 9.75 15.70 2.18
CA THR A 184 10.58 16.28 3.24
C THR A 184 10.03 15.96 4.63
N ASP A 185 10.79 16.29 5.67
CA ASP A 185 10.39 16.08 7.06
C ASP A 185 9.01 16.65 7.39
N SER A 186 8.67 17.83 6.83
CA SER A 186 7.37 18.48 7.04
C SER A 186 6.20 17.70 6.43
N GLY A 187 6.36 17.14 5.24
CA GLY A 187 5.32 16.32 4.61
C GLY A 187 5.10 15.02 5.36
N LEU A 188 6.18 14.39 5.83
CA LEU A 188 6.04 13.16 6.62
C LEU A 188 5.42 13.45 7.99
N LEU A 189 5.79 14.55 8.63
CA LEU A 189 5.19 14.96 9.90
C LEU A 189 3.65 15.05 9.80
N GLU A 190 3.12 15.68 8.74
CA GLU A 190 1.67 15.80 8.55
C GLU A 190 0.98 14.43 8.42
N LEU A 191 1.61 13.48 7.70
CA LEU A 191 1.10 12.12 7.60
C LEU A 191 1.16 11.39 8.95
N LEU A 192 2.25 11.56 9.71
CA LEU A 192 2.44 10.93 11.01
C LEU A 192 1.42 11.41 12.04
N THR A 193 1.01 12.69 11.98
CA THR A 193 0.02 13.28 12.91
C THR A 193 -1.41 12.97 12.52
N ASN A 194 -1.74 12.95 11.21
CA ASN A 194 -3.13 12.91 10.76
C ASN A 194 -3.59 11.52 10.27
N GLY A 195 -2.68 10.67 9.80
CA GLY A 195 -3.05 9.45 9.09
C GLY A 195 -2.83 8.14 9.81
N THR A 196 -2.21 8.15 10.98
CA THR A 196 -1.75 6.92 11.60
C THR A 196 -1.82 7.03 13.11
N PRO A 197 -2.65 6.26 13.82
CA PRO A 197 -2.62 6.22 15.27
C PRO A 197 -1.58 5.23 15.81
N ARG A 198 -1.14 4.26 14.98
CA ARG A 198 -0.21 3.18 15.37
C ARG A 198 0.60 2.65 14.19
N LEU A 199 1.65 3.36 13.78
CA LEU A 199 2.60 2.79 12.83
C LEU A 199 3.46 1.72 13.49
N VAL A 200 3.56 0.58 12.81
CA VAL A 200 4.32 -0.60 13.24
C VAL A 200 5.53 -0.80 12.33
N LYS A 201 5.38 -0.63 11.02
CA LYS A 201 6.47 -0.82 10.05
C LYS A 201 6.56 0.32 9.07
N ILE A 202 7.73 0.93 8.97
CA ILE A 202 7.97 2.06 8.08
C ILE A 202 9.24 1.81 7.27
N ASN A 203 9.15 1.98 5.96
CA ASN A 203 10.30 1.97 5.06
C ASN A 203 10.41 3.29 4.31
N LEU A 204 11.48 4.03 4.56
CA LEU A 204 11.84 5.31 3.96
C LEU A 204 13.16 5.21 3.20
N SER A 205 13.62 4.00 2.86
CA SER A 205 14.91 3.82 2.19
C SER A 205 14.99 4.66 0.91
N ASP A 206 16.15 5.24 0.64
CA ASP A 206 16.43 6.07 -0.54
C ASP A 206 15.64 7.41 -0.60
N CYS A 207 14.99 7.82 0.50
CA CYS A 207 14.36 9.14 0.63
C CYS A 207 15.41 10.20 1.02
N VAL A 208 16.18 10.64 0.04
CA VAL A 208 17.41 11.46 0.22
C VAL A 208 17.20 12.87 0.81
N ASN A 209 15.96 13.33 0.92
CA ASN A 209 15.63 14.67 1.44
C ASN A 209 15.15 14.68 2.89
N LEU A 210 15.10 13.52 3.54
CA LEU A 210 14.75 13.40 4.95
C LEU A 210 15.98 13.60 5.84
N THR A 211 15.81 14.27 6.98
CA THR A 211 16.87 14.55 7.96
C THR A 211 16.61 13.88 9.31
N ASP A 212 17.53 14.03 10.27
CA ASP A 212 17.38 13.53 11.64
C ASP A 212 16.05 13.94 12.30
N LYS A 213 15.52 15.11 11.94
CA LYS A 213 14.22 15.62 12.41
C LYS A 213 13.09 14.61 12.19
N VAL A 214 13.08 13.92 11.05
CA VAL A 214 12.03 12.95 10.74
C VAL A 214 12.01 11.79 11.72
N VAL A 215 13.19 11.33 12.13
CA VAL A 215 13.33 10.20 13.06
C VAL A 215 12.88 10.65 14.45
N VAL A 216 13.29 11.85 14.87
CA VAL A 216 12.86 12.46 16.14
C VAL A 216 11.33 12.56 16.23
N ASP A 217 10.69 13.07 15.19
CA ASP A 217 9.23 13.25 15.16
C ASP A 217 8.51 11.89 15.11
N LEU A 218 9.02 10.94 14.33
CA LEU A 218 8.49 9.59 14.23
C LEU A 218 8.58 8.83 15.57
N VAL A 219 9.70 8.91 16.27
CA VAL A 219 9.89 8.31 17.61
C VAL A 219 8.95 8.95 18.63
N LYS A 220 8.78 10.28 18.60
CA LYS A 220 7.87 10.99 19.51
C LYS A 220 6.42 10.58 19.32
N ILE A 221 5.97 10.40 18.08
CA ILE A 221 4.56 10.13 17.77
C ILE A 221 4.26 8.63 17.83
N HIS A 222 5.15 7.78 17.29
CA HIS A 222 4.91 6.35 17.05
C HIS A 222 5.84 5.40 17.80
N GLY A 223 6.74 5.91 18.65
CA GLY A 223 7.74 5.08 19.32
C GLY A 223 7.13 3.93 20.15
N GLY A 224 5.95 4.14 20.73
CA GLY A 224 5.25 3.12 21.51
C GLY A 224 4.69 1.95 20.70
N SER A 225 4.64 2.03 19.37
CA SER A 225 4.12 0.98 18.48
C SER A 225 5.09 0.53 17.40
N LEU A 226 6.14 1.30 17.12
CA LEU A 226 7.04 1.05 16.02
C LEU A 226 7.90 -0.19 16.27
N GLU A 227 7.87 -1.14 15.34
CA GLU A 227 8.66 -2.36 15.38
C GLU A 227 9.75 -2.42 14.30
N VAL A 228 9.53 -1.79 13.14
CA VAL A 228 10.48 -1.84 12.01
C VAL A 228 10.64 -0.45 11.41
N LEU A 229 11.88 0.01 11.30
CA LEU A 229 12.24 1.26 10.64
C LEU A 229 13.40 1.03 9.67
N ASN A 230 13.17 1.29 8.38
CA ASN A 230 14.22 1.23 7.36
C ASN A 230 14.51 2.63 6.81
N LEU A 231 15.77 3.07 6.97
CA LEU A 231 16.33 4.35 6.55
C LEU A 231 17.53 4.15 5.59
N ASP A 232 17.72 2.95 5.01
CA ASP A 232 18.85 2.65 4.12
C ASP A 232 19.00 3.70 3.01
N ARG A 233 20.22 4.20 2.78
CA ARG A 233 20.56 5.28 1.83
C ARG A 233 19.96 6.66 2.13
N CYS A 234 19.45 6.93 3.33
CA CYS A 234 19.06 8.28 3.74
C CYS A 234 20.28 9.10 4.19
N ARG A 235 20.99 9.71 3.23
CA ARG A 235 22.31 10.36 3.46
C ARG A 235 22.30 11.65 4.27
N LYS A 236 21.14 12.18 4.66
CA LYS A 236 21.03 13.36 5.53
C LYS A 236 20.63 13.00 6.96
N ILE A 237 20.59 11.70 7.27
CA ILE A 237 20.35 11.18 8.62
C ILE A 237 21.71 10.83 9.24
N GLY A 238 21.99 11.43 10.39
CA GLY A 238 23.23 11.28 11.15
C GLY A 238 22.97 10.89 12.61
N ASP A 239 23.95 11.12 13.47
CA ASP A 239 23.90 10.67 14.87
C ASP A 239 22.78 11.33 15.70
N GLU A 240 22.31 12.51 15.30
CA GLU A 240 21.24 13.23 16.01
C GLU A 240 19.92 12.43 16.00
N SER A 241 19.62 11.70 14.91
CA SER A 241 18.46 10.81 14.84
C SER A 241 18.43 9.74 15.93
N LEU A 242 19.60 9.30 16.39
CA LEU A 242 19.76 8.27 17.42
C LEU A 242 19.94 8.85 18.83
N SER A 243 20.05 10.18 18.94
CA SER A 243 20.05 10.91 20.21
C SER A 243 18.64 11.16 20.75
N ALA A 244 17.61 10.92 19.93
CA ALA A 244 16.21 11.00 20.33
C ALA A 244 15.95 10.10 21.54
N ASN A 245 15.15 10.58 22.51
CA ASN A 245 14.96 9.93 23.80
C ASN A 245 14.67 8.41 23.65
N PRO A 246 15.62 7.52 24.01
CA PRO A 246 15.52 6.08 23.77
C PRO A 246 14.33 5.45 24.51
N ASP A 247 13.84 6.13 25.56
CA ASP A 247 12.71 5.70 26.37
C ASP A 247 11.36 5.79 25.63
N ASN A 248 11.31 6.26 24.37
CA ASN A 248 10.06 6.27 23.61
C ASN A 248 9.88 5.06 22.69
N CYS A 249 10.93 4.28 22.39
CA CYS A 249 10.92 3.19 21.39
C CYS A 249 11.10 1.79 22.02
N PHE A 250 10.15 1.37 22.86
CA PHE A 250 10.25 0.09 23.57
C PHE A 250 10.06 -1.17 22.70
N LEU A 251 9.41 -1.01 21.54
CA LEU A 251 9.00 -2.14 20.69
C LEU A 251 9.82 -2.26 19.40
N LEU A 252 10.78 -1.37 19.16
CA LEU A 252 11.57 -1.38 17.94
C LEU A 252 12.41 -2.67 17.90
N LYS A 253 12.21 -3.47 16.85
CA LYS A 253 12.84 -4.76 16.63
C LYS A 253 13.81 -4.73 15.47
N ASP A 254 13.63 -3.88 14.47
CA ASP A 254 14.47 -3.86 13.28
C ASP A 254 14.75 -2.43 12.84
N LEU A 255 16.03 -2.05 12.78
CA LEU A 255 16.49 -0.70 12.43
C LEU A 255 17.59 -0.78 11.38
N ASP A 256 17.25 -0.43 10.14
CA ASP A 256 18.23 -0.36 9.05
C ASP A 256 18.66 1.09 8.81
N VAL A 257 19.91 1.39 9.16
CA VAL A 257 20.57 2.69 8.95
C VAL A 257 21.75 2.57 7.98
N SER A 258 21.74 1.54 7.14
CA SER A 258 22.75 1.34 6.10
C SER A 258 22.93 2.59 5.25
N LYS A 259 24.18 2.98 4.98
CA LYS A 259 24.49 4.09 4.06
C LYS A 259 23.81 5.42 4.44
N CYS A 260 23.54 5.62 5.73
CA CYS A 260 23.30 6.91 6.37
C CYS A 260 24.63 7.50 6.87
N GLU A 261 24.62 8.73 7.37
CA GLU A 261 25.78 9.41 7.99
C GLU A 261 25.88 9.15 9.50
N ILE A 262 25.35 8.00 9.96
CA ILE A 262 25.43 7.56 11.35
C ILE A 262 26.80 6.95 11.63
N THR A 263 27.43 7.42 12.70
CA THR A 263 28.74 6.99 13.17
C THR A 263 28.62 6.07 14.40
N ASN A 264 29.77 5.59 14.90
CA ASN A 264 29.83 4.82 16.14
C ASN A 264 29.32 5.61 17.35
N LEU A 265 29.39 6.95 17.32
CA LEU A 265 28.87 7.79 18.39
C LEU A 265 27.35 7.68 18.49
N GLY A 266 26.62 7.79 17.37
CA GLY A 266 25.17 7.61 17.35
C GLY A 266 24.75 6.19 17.77
N VAL A 267 25.47 5.16 17.30
CA VAL A 267 25.20 3.77 17.73
C VAL A 267 25.43 3.59 19.23
N SER A 268 26.45 4.23 19.80
CA SER A 268 26.72 4.17 21.25
C SER A 268 25.66 4.87 22.10
N CYS A 269 24.89 5.81 21.53
CA CYS A 269 23.75 6.41 22.21
C CYS A 269 22.61 5.40 22.40
N LEU A 270 22.42 4.47 21.45
CA LEU A 270 21.39 3.43 21.53
C LEU A 270 21.72 2.37 22.59
N SER A 271 23.01 2.04 22.78
CA SER A 271 23.44 1.05 23.79
C SER A 271 23.24 1.51 25.23
N ARG A 272 23.06 2.82 25.45
CA ARG A 272 22.77 3.40 26.77
C ARG A 272 21.27 3.40 27.12
N GLY A 273 20.38 3.20 26.14
CA GLY A 273 18.94 3.05 26.36
C GLY A 273 18.58 1.63 26.82
N ARG A 274 17.39 1.42 27.40
CA ARG A 274 16.86 0.08 27.76
C ARG A 274 16.56 -0.83 26.55
N GLN A 275 17.22 -0.62 25.42
CA GLN A 275 16.94 -1.29 24.14
C GLN A 275 17.95 -2.41 23.86
N THR A 276 18.13 -3.33 24.80
CA THR A 276 19.04 -4.48 24.68
C THR A 276 18.75 -5.39 23.48
N GLY A 277 17.57 -5.25 22.84
CA GLY A 277 17.20 -5.92 21.60
C GLY A 277 17.57 -5.19 20.29
N LEU A 278 17.84 -3.87 20.31
CA LEU A 278 18.04 -3.09 19.07
C LEU A 278 19.37 -3.36 18.37
N LEU A 279 20.42 -3.61 19.16
CA LEU A 279 21.78 -3.84 18.68
C LEU A 279 21.88 -5.03 17.71
N ARG A 280 20.98 -6.02 17.84
CA ARG A 280 20.95 -7.22 16.98
C ARG A 280 20.52 -6.93 15.53
N TYR A 281 19.97 -5.75 15.26
CA TYR A 281 19.32 -5.46 13.98
C TYR A 281 19.86 -4.23 13.24
N LEU A 282 20.83 -3.52 13.82
CA LEU A 282 21.61 -2.52 13.10
C LEU A 282 22.40 -3.20 11.97
N ARG A 283 22.13 -2.82 10.71
CA ARG A 283 22.89 -3.30 9.53
C ARG A 283 23.80 -2.25 8.89
N PRO A 284 24.56 -1.42 9.62
CA PRO A 284 25.39 -0.41 8.98
C PRO A 284 26.42 -1.04 8.03
N HIS A 285 26.73 -0.33 6.95
CA HIS A 285 27.60 -0.83 5.88
C HIS A 285 29.00 -1.26 6.40
N TRP A 286 29.49 -0.66 7.49
CA TRP A 286 30.77 -1.01 8.11
C TRP A 286 30.70 -2.25 9.03
N ALA A 287 29.51 -2.69 9.47
CA ALA A 287 29.37 -3.93 10.26
C ALA A 287 29.50 -5.20 9.40
N GLN A 288 29.41 -5.07 8.06
CA GLN A 288 29.56 -6.19 7.13
C GLN A 288 31.02 -6.56 6.87
N THR A 289 31.97 -5.65 7.12
CA THR A 289 33.39 -5.87 6.83
C THR A 289 34.17 -6.50 7.99
N ASN A 290 33.71 -6.42 9.24
CA ASN A 290 34.39 -7.09 10.35
C ASN A 290 33.49 -7.43 11.56
N PRO A 291 32.59 -8.43 11.45
CA PRO A 291 31.59 -8.76 12.48
C PRO A 291 32.15 -9.43 13.73
N ARG A 292 33.47 -9.65 13.88
CA ARG A 292 34.05 -10.32 15.06
C ARG A 292 34.73 -9.38 16.07
N GLN A 293 35.19 -8.20 15.65
CA GLN A 293 35.84 -7.24 16.57
C GLN A 293 34.82 -6.40 17.36
N PHE A 294 33.65 -6.13 16.78
CA PHE A 294 32.67 -5.25 17.41
C PHE A 294 31.98 -5.85 18.65
N TRP A 295 31.79 -7.17 18.69
CA TRP A 295 31.12 -7.85 19.82
C TRP A 295 32.06 -8.16 21.00
N ALA A 296 33.37 -7.91 20.84
CA ALA A 296 34.36 -8.11 21.89
C ALA A 296 34.65 -6.83 22.71
N GLU A 297 34.19 -5.68 22.23
CA GLU A 297 34.40 -4.36 22.88
C GLU A 297 33.09 -3.71 23.37
N ALA A 298 31.94 -4.37 23.18
CA ALA A 298 30.73 -3.99 23.90
C ALA A 298 30.98 -4.27 25.39
N PRO A 299 30.95 -3.26 26.28
CA PRO A 299 31.05 -3.53 27.70
C PRO A 299 29.90 -4.46 28.09
N ASP A 300 30.21 -5.51 28.85
CA ASP A 300 29.22 -6.39 29.45
C ASP A 300 28.13 -5.53 30.13
N CYS A 301 26.92 -5.56 29.57
CA CYS A 301 25.69 -4.98 30.12
C CYS A 301 24.57 -6.02 30.02
#